data_AF-A0A397FWW1-F1
#
_entry.id   AF-A0A397FWW1-F1
#
_cell.length_a   1.000
_cell.length_b   1.000
_cell.length_c   1.000
_cell.angle_alpha   90.00
_cell.angle_beta   90.00
_cell.angle_gamma   90.00
#
_symmetry.space_group_name_H-M   'P 1'
#
loop_
_entity.id
_entity.type
_entity.pdbx_description
1 polymer ?
#
loop_
_entity_poly.entity_id
_entity_poly.type
_entity_poly.pdbx_seq_one_letter_code
_entity_poly.pdbx_strand_id
1 'polypeptide(L)' 'MTLIYLIQCSNCQKDTGIATINPNILEEISFTCDQCGQKGLGTDNYRTMEREKYLEGFEEVNSEEKEN' A
#
# COMPACT_ATOMS: atom_id res chain seq x y z
N MET A 1 -0.70 3.05 18.34
CA MET A 1 0.08 3.33 17.12
C MET A 1 -0.14 2.17 16.17
N THR A 2 -0.81 2.41 15.04
CA THR A 2 -1.13 1.38 14.06
C THR A 2 -0.17 1.51 12.88
N LEU A 3 0.48 0.40 12.50
CA LEU A 3 1.39 0.37 11.36
C LEU A 3 0.66 -0.08 10.10
N ILE A 4 1.05 0.49 8.97
CA ILE A 4 0.74 0.03 7.63
C ILE A 4 1.99 -0.62 7.04
N TYR A 5 1.81 -1.77 6.41
CA TYR A 5 2.77 -2.45 5.55
C TYR A 5 2.51 -2.01 4.11
N LEU A 6 3.43 -1.24 3.52
CA LEU A 6 3.39 -0.86 2.12
C LEU A 6 4.29 -1.78 1.31
N ILE A 7 3.73 -2.49 0.35
CA ILE A 7 4.45 -3.47 -0.47
C ILE A 7 5.30 -2.74 -1.50
N GLN A 8 6.55 -3.20 -1.64
CA GLN A 8 7.51 -2.65 -2.59
C GLN A 8 7.97 -3.74 -3.55
N CYS A 9 8.26 -3.37 -4.79
CA CYS A 9 8.86 -4.31 -5.73
C CYS A 9 10.34 -4.51 -5.42
N SER A 10 10.80 -5.75 -5.24
CA SER A 10 12.20 -6.04 -4.91
C SER A 10 13.19 -5.64 -6.01
N ASN A 11 12.78 -5.67 -7.28
CA ASN A 11 13.66 -5.30 -8.40
C ASN A 11 13.78 -3.79 -8.60
N CYS A 12 12.68 -3.04 -8.57
CA CYS A 12 12.71 -1.60 -8.83
C CYS A 12 12.64 -0.73 -7.56
N GLN A 13 12.44 -1.33 -6.38
CA GLN A 13 12.36 -0.67 -5.07
C GLN A 13 11.29 0.42 -5.00
N LYS A 14 10.28 0.35 -5.88
CA LYS A 14 9.13 1.27 -5.90
C LYS A 14 7.92 0.64 -5.22
N ASP A 15 7.10 1.48 -4.61
CA ASP A 15 5.81 1.09 -4.01
C ASP A 15 4.88 0.54 -5.10
N THR A 16 4.18 -0.55 -4.78
CA THR A 16 3.25 -1.23 -5.71
C THR A 16 1.84 -0.66 -5.67
N GLY A 17 1.59 0.29 -4.76
CA GLY A 17 0.25 0.83 -4.47
C GLY A 17 -0.60 -0.05 -3.56
N ILE A 18 -0.11 -1.24 -3.17
CA ILE A 18 -0.80 -2.15 -2.27
C ILE A 18 -0.27 -1.96 -0.85
N ALA A 19 -1.20 -1.79 0.09
CA ALA A 19 -0.88 -1.64 1.50
C ALA A 19 -1.89 -2.38 2.38
N THR A 20 -1.46 -2.85 3.54
CA THR A 20 -2.32 -3.50 4.54
C THR A 20 -1.91 -3.10 5.95
N ILE A 21 -2.84 -3.14 6.90
CA ILE A 21 -2.55 -3.02 8.34
C ILE A 21 -2.42 -4.38 9.03
N ASN A 22 -2.82 -5.46 8.35
CA ASN A 22 -2.85 -6.81 8.90
C ASN A 22 -1.65 -7.61 8.37
N PRO A 23 -0.70 -8.03 9.23
CA PRO A 23 0.46 -8.81 8.80
C PRO A 23 0.07 -10.18 8.24
N ASN A 24 -1.02 -10.80 8.70
CA ASN A 24 -1.46 -12.08 8.13
C ASN A 24 -1.94 -11.93 6.69
N ILE A 25 -2.60 -10.82 6.36
CA ILE A 25 -3.00 -10.51 4.98
C ILE A 25 -1.76 -10.24 4.11
N LEU A 26 -0.71 -9.64 4.67
CA LEU A 26 0.55 -9.38 3.94
C LEU A 26 1.15 -10.66 3.38
N GLU A 27 1.09 -11.76 4.13
CA GLU A 27 1.58 -13.09 3.74
C GLU A 27 0.77 -13.70 2.59
N GLU A 28 -0.49 -13.31 2.43
CA GLU A 28 -1.41 -13.82 1.41
C GLU A 28 -1.44 -12.96 0.13
N ILE A 29 -0.89 -11.74 0.17
CA ILE A 29 -0.90 -10.83 -0.98
C ILE A 29 0.15 -11.26 -2.01
N SER A 30 -0.29 -11.47 -3.25
CA SER A 30 0.59 -11.48 -4.44
C SER A 30 0.41 -10.20 -5.24
N PHE A 31 1.48 -9.71 -5.87
CA PHE A 31 1.44 -8.53 -6.73
C PHE A 31 2.17 -8.75 -8.05
N THR A 32 1.86 -7.90 -9.05
CA THR A 32 2.67 -7.71 -10.25
C THR A 32 3.09 -6.24 -10.30
N CYS A 33 4.38 -5.96 -10.43
CA CYS A 33 4.89 -4.60 -10.47
C CYS A 33 4.57 -3.94 -11.82
N ASP A 34 3.80 -2.86 -11.81
CA ASP A 34 3.43 -2.13 -13.05
C ASP A 34 4.63 -1.54 -13.80
N GLN A 35 5.75 -1.31 -13.11
CA GLN A 35 6.92 -0.66 -13.70
C GLN A 35 7.86 -1.64 -14.42
N CYS A 36 8.01 -2.86 -13.89
CA CYS A 36 8.99 -3.83 -14.42
C CYS A 36 8.39 -5.22 -14.70
N GLY A 37 7.10 -5.43 -14.43
CA GLY A 37 6.40 -6.69 -14.66
C GLY A 37 6.75 -7.82 -13.68
N GLN A 38 7.64 -7.58 -12.71
CA GLN A 38 8.01 -8.59 -11.72
C GLN A 38 6.79 -9.01 -10.89
N LYS A 39 6.61 -10.31 -10.73
CA LYS A 39 5.65 -10.89 -9.78
C LYS A 39 6.33 -11.20 -8.46
N GLY A 40 5.62 -11.02 -7.35
CA GLY A 40 6.12 -11.30 -6.01
C GLY A 40 5.00 -11.43 -4.98
N LEU A 41 5.39 -11.71 -3.76
CA LEU A 41 4.55 -11.76 -2.57
C LEU A 41 4.74 -10.51 -1.72
N GLY A 42 3.72 -10.12 -0.96
CA GLY A 42 3.75 -8.95 -0.09
C GLY A 42 4.86 -9.01 0.97
N THR A 43 5.27 -10.21 1.35
CA THR A 43 6.37 -10.48 2.28
C THR A 43 7.77 -10.41 1.64
N ASP A 44 7.88 -10.40 0.31
CA ASP A 44 9.18 -10.36 -0.37
C ASP A 44 9.92 -9.04 -0.13
N ASN A 45 9.18 -7.93 -0.13
CA ASN A 45 9.70 -6.61 0.17
C ASN A 45 8.55 -5.67 0.57
N TYR A 46 8.63 -5.11 1.77
CA TYR A 46 7.67 -4.14 2.27
C TYR A 46 8.35 -3.18 3.24
N ARG A 47 7.79 -1.98 3.38
CA ARG A 47 8.17 -1.03 4.41
C ARG A 47 7.01 -0.77 5.35
N THR A 48 7.31 -0.47 6.61
CA THR A 48 6.31 -0.08 7.60
C THR A 48 6.25 1.43 7.76
N MET A 49 5.05 1.98 7.92
CA MET A 49 4.81 3.40 8.19
C MET A 49 3.66 3.56 9.20
N GLU A 50 3.69 4.63 9.99
CA GLU A 50 2.55 4.98 10.84
C GLU A 50 1.32 5.31 9.99
N ARG A 51 0.16 4.78 10.36
CA ARG A 51 -1.09 5.00 9.63
C ARG A 51 -1.43 6.48 9.51
N GLU A 52 -1.21 7.27 10.56
CA GLU A 52 -1.51 8.70 10.54
C GLU A 52 -0.70 9.41 9.43
N LYS A 53 0.62 9.20 9.39
CA LYS A 53 1.50 9.76 8.36
C LYS A 53 1.19 9.30 6.94
N TYR A 54 0.72 8.07 6.77
CA TYR A 54 0.30 7.58 5.46
C TYR A 54 -0.95 8.31 4.97
N LEU A 55 -1.91 8.58 5.86
CA LEU A 55 -3.18 9.23 5.53
C LEU A 55 -3.04 10.74 5.34
N GLU A 56 -2.07 11.40 5.99
CA GLU A 56 -1.78 12.83 5.79
C GLU A 56 -1.53 13.22 4.32
N GLY A 57 -1.08 12.27 3.50
CA GLY A 57 -0.85 12.48 2.06
C GLY A 57 -2.11 12.38 1.18
N PHE A 58 -3.27 12.07 1.75
CA PHE A 58 -4.54 11.98 1.04
C PHE A 58 -5.42 13.17 1.42
N GLU A 59 -5.77 14.00 0.44
CA GLU A 59 -6.82 14.99 0.65
C GLU A 59 -8.16 14.25 0.85
N GLU A 60 -8.84 14.52 1.96
CA GLU A 60 -10.24 14.12 2.13
C GLU A 60 -11.07 14.78 1.02
N VAL A 61 -11.37 14.01 -0.02
CA VAL A 61 -12.40 14.41 -0.98
C VAL A 61 -13.74 14.25 -0.25
N ASN A 62 -14.16 15.32 0.44
CA ASN A 62 -15.53 15.43 0.91
C ASN A 62 -16.44 15.33 -0.31
N SER A 63 -17.12 14.19 -0.43
CA SER A 63 -18.17 14.00 -1.41
C SER A 63 -19.37 14.81 -0.95
N GLU A 64 -19.35 16.12 -1.19
CA GLU A 64 -20.58 16.90 -1.22
C GLU A 64 -21.37 16.44 -2.46
N GLU A 65 -22.19 15.40 -2.26
CA GLU A 65 -23.33 15.11 -3.11
C GLU A 65 -24.20 16.38 -3.16
N LYS A 66 -24.03 17.19 -4.20
CA LYS A 66 -25.05 18.18 -4.56
C LYS A 66 -26.24 17.44 -5.16
N GLU A 67 -27.12 16.96 -4.29
CA GLU A 67 -28.55 16.90 -4.61
C GLU A 67 -29.09 18.35 -4.69
N ASN A 68 -29.08 18.93 -5.89
CA ASN A 68 -30.17 19.74 -6.48
C ASN A 68 -29.75 20.39 -7.80
#